data_AF-A0AAU5NT58-F1
#
_entry.id   AF-A0AAU5NT58-F1
#
_cell.length_a   1.000
_cell.length_b   1.000
_cell.length_c   1.000
_cell.angle_alpha   90.00
_cell.angle_beta   90.00
_cell.angle_gamma   90.00
#
_symmetry.space_group_name_H-M   'P 1'
#
loop_
_entity.id
_entity.type
_entity.pdbx_description
1 polymer ?
#
loop_
_entity_poly.entity_id
_entity_poly.type
_entity_poly.pdbx_seq_one_letter_code
_entity_poly.pdbx_strand_id
1 'polypeptide(L)'
;MGLHIPVGLAFEEWERAGRQLSGLLNSSSWWLGDWLVYGKDQYADRYERGIRAAGLQYQTLRNYAWVSRRFELHRRRPALSFQHHAELASLPVDEQETWLDRAERMKWNTKHLRNAIRAEREGLSEETSAVATTRRLAVPDNRLEWWHKAAAHAGTELGEWVTATLDAAASQVLQEAELQSPLE
;
A
#
# COMPACT_ATOMS: atom_id res chain seq x y z
N MET A 1 -7.51 -23.06 27.82
CA MET A 1 -8.78 -22.44 28.24
C MET A 1 -9.71 -22.39 27.03
N GLY A 2 -10.99 -22.74 27.16
CA GLY A 2 -11.96 -22.76 26.06
C GLY A 2 -13.35 -22.31 26.53
N LEU A 3 -14.21 -21.92 25.60
CA LEU A 3 -15.59 -21.51 25.87
C LEU A 3 -16.52 -22.73 25.83
N HIS A 4 -17.24 -22.99 26.92
CA HIS A 4 -18.27 -24.04 26.96
C HIS A 4 -19.64 -23.42 26.65
N ILE A 5 -20.31 -23.92 25.60
CA ILE A 5 -21.63 -23.46 25.19
C ILE A 5 -22.68 -24.46 25.71
N PRO A 6 -23.66 -24.05 26.51
CA PRO A 6 -24.66 -24.96 27.06
C PRO A 6 -25.56 -25.53 25.95
N VAL A 7 -25.98 -26.78 26.12
CA VAL A 7 -26.94 -27.44 25.22
C VAL A 7 -28.29 -26.73 25.33
N GLY A 8 -28.91 -26.44 24.18
CA GLY A 8 -30.22 -25.77 24.11
C GLY A 8 -30.15 -24.24 24.12
N LEU A 9 -28.96 -23.63 24.02
CA LEU A 9 -28.82 -22.18 23.83
C LEU A 9 -29.58 -21.73 22.58
N ALA A 10 -30.38 -20.67 22.69
CA ALA A 10 -31.10 -20.13 21.54
C ALA A 10 -30.12 -19.55 20.50
N PHE A 11 -30.50 -19.63 19.22
CA PHE A 11 -29.65 -19.19 18.11
C PHE A 11 -29.25 -17.72 18.25
N GLU A 12 -30.17 -16.84 18.63
CA GLU A 12 -29.95 -15.41 18.80
C GLU A 12 -28.96 -15.11 19.92
N GLU A 13 -28.92 -15.94 20.97
CA GLU A 13 -27.99 -15.80 22.08
C GLU A 13 -26.60 -16.28 21.69
N TRP A 14 -26.52 -17.42 20.99
CA TRP A 14 -25.28 -17.92 20.41
C TRP A 14 -24.66 -16.90 19.45
N GLU A 15 -25.47 -16.33 18.56
CA GLU A 15 -25.04 -15.34 17.57
C GLU A 15 -24.57 -14.04 18.24
N ARG A 16 -25.28 -13.57 19.27
CA ARG A 16 -24.87 -12.39 20.06
C ARG A 16 -23.53 -12.62 20.76
N ALA A 17 -23.32 -13.78 21.36
CA ALA A 17 -22.05 -14.13 21.98
C ALA A 17 -20.92 -14.12 20.94
N GLY A 18 -21.16 -14.69 19.75
CA GLY A 18 -20.22 -14.63 18.63
C GLY A 18 -19.84 -13.20 18.23
N ARG A 19 -20.82 -12.30 18.11
CA ARG A 19 -20.57 -10.87 17.82
C ARG A 19 -19.74 -10.19 18.91
N GLN A 20 -20.04 -10.45 20.18
CA GLN A 20 -19.29 -9.88 21.31
C GLN A 20 -17.84 -10.36 21.33
N LEU A 21 -17.61 -11.67 21.13
CA LEU A 21 -16.28 -12.25 21.02
C LEU A 21 -15.48 -11.63 19.87
N SER A 22 -16.12 -11.49 18.71
CA SER A 22 -15.50 -10.83 17.55
C SER A 22 -15.14 -9.38 17.86
N GLY A 23 -16.03 -8.63 18.52
CA GLY A 23 -15.76 -7.26 18.96
C GLY A 23 -14.60 -7.15 19.95
N LEU A 24 -14.50 -8.08 20.90
CA LEU A 24 -13.39 -8.16 21.85
C LEU A 24 -12.06 -8.44 21.14
N LEU A 25 -12.03 -9.42 20.24
CA LEU A 25 -10.85 -9.75 19.44
C LEU A 25 -10.42 -8.59 18.54
N ASN A 26 -11.37 -7.86 17.98
CA ASN A 26 -11.08 -6.66 17.21
C ASN A 26 -10.50 -5.53 18.07
N SER A 27 -11.04 -5.34 19.26
CA SER A 27 -10.61 -4.29 20.20
C SER A 27 -9.24 -4.59 20.82
N SER A 28 -8.92 -5.86 21.05
CA SER A 28 -7.64 -6.26 21.66
C SER A 28 -6.43 -5.86 20.81
N SER A 29 -6.55 -5.89 19.48
CA SER A 29 -5.51 -5.41 18.57
C SER A 29 -5.22 -3.92 18.78
N TRP A 30 -6.24 -3.10 18.98
CA TRP A 30 -6.08 -1.68 19.33
C TRP A 30 -5.44 -1.51 20.70
N TRP A 31 -5.94 -2.19 21.73
CA TRP A 31 -5.39 -2.07 23.09
C TRP A 31 -3.92 -2.48 23.17
N LEU A 32 -3.54 -3.56 22.49
CA LEU A 32 -2.15 -3.99 22.40
C LEU A 32 -1.29 -2.97 21.65
N GLY A 33 -1.82 -2.41 20.56
CA GLY A 33 -1.14 -1.35 19.83
C GLY A 33 -0.93 -0.11 20.68
N ASP A 34 -1.97 0.39 21.35
CA ASP A 34 -1.91 1.57 22.23
C ASP A 34 -0.96 1.35 23.40
N TRP A 35 -1.02 0.17 24.03
CA TRP A 35 -0.11 -0.22 25.11
C TRP A 35 1.36 -0.18 24.64
N LEU A 36 1.65 -0.68 23.43
CA LEU A 36 3.01 -0.63 22.87
C LEU A 36 3.45 0.79 22.51
N VAL A 37 2.53 1.61 21.96
CA VAL A 37 2.81 3.00 21.63
C VAL A 37 3.23 3.76 22.88
N TYR A 38 2.42 3.67 23.94
CA TYR A 38 2.74 4.27 25.25
C TYR A 38 4.02 3.70 25.85
N GLY A 39 4.16 2.37 25.85
CA GLY A 39 5.29 1.69 26.50
C GLY A 39 6.64 2.01 25.88
N LYS A 40 6.71 2.24 24.57
CA LYS A 40 7.95 2.62 23.88
C LYS A 40 8.51 3.94 24.42
N ASP A 41 7.64 4.91 24.66
CA ASP A 41 8.05 6.26 25.05
C ASP A 41 8.38 6.34 26.54
N GLN A 42 7.78 5.48 27.37
CA GLN A 42 7.91 5.52 28.83
C GLN A 42 8.91 4.51 29.41
N TYR A 43 9.20 3.41 28.71
CA TYR A 43 9.91 2.26 29.30
C TYR A 43 11.00 1.68 28.39
N ALA A 44 11.88 2.54 27.84
CA ALA A 44 12.95 2.15 26.92
C ALA A 44 13.67 0.82 27.31
N ASP A 45 14.23 0.73 28.51
CA ASP A 45 15.03 -0.44 28.95
C ASP A 45 14.20 -1.68 29.31
N ARG A 46 12.88 -1.53 29.48
CA ARG A 46 11.97 -2.61 29.91
C ARG A 46 10.99 -3.02 28.81
N TYR A 47 10.98 -2.29 27.71
CA TYR A 47 10.04 -2.48 26.61
C TYR A 47 10.14 -3.88 25.98
N GLU A 48 11.35 -4.35 25.68
CA GLU A 48 11.57 -5.71 25.15
C GLU A 48 11.17 -6.81 26.13
N ARG A 49 11.35 -6.56 27.44
CA ARG A 49 10.89 -7.50 28.48
C ARG A 49 9.37 -7.55 28.53
N GLY A 50 8.70 -6.40 28.44
CA GLY A 50 7.24 -6.31 28.37
C GLY A 50 6.68 -7.04 27.14
N ILE A 51 7.28 -6.83 25.96
CA ILE A 51 6.90 -7.52 24.72
C ILE A 51 7.00 -9.03 24.87
N ARG A 52 8.11 -9.54 25.41
CA ARG A 52 8.30 -10.99 25.62
C ARG A 52 7.24 -11.58 26.55
N ALA A 53 6.83 -10.85 27.58
CA ALA A 53 5.79 -11.28 28.50
C ALA A 53 4.39 -11.34 27.87
N ALA A 54 4.11 -10.52 26.84
CA ALA A 54 2.82 -10.52 26.14
C ALA A 54 2.58 -11.78 25.29
N GLY A 55 3.62 -12.58 25.01
CA GLY A 55 3.49 -13.89 24.37
C GLY A 55 3.07 -13.87 22.89
N LEU A 56 3.05 -12.70 22.24
CA LEU A 56 2.75 -12.55 20.82
C LEU A 56 4.02 -12.37 19.99
N GLN A 57 3.93 -12.74 18.71
CA GLN A 57 5.02 -12.55 17.75
C GLN A 57 5.35 -11.07 17.61
N TYR A 58 6.64 -10.75 17.61
CA TYR A 58 7.14 -9.37 17.54
C TYR A 58 6.58 -8.61 16.33
N GLN A 59 6.54 -9.26 15.15
CA GLN A 59 6.03 -8.64 13.92
C GLN A 59 4.56 -8.22 14.03
N THR A 60 3.73 -9.04 14.69
CA THR A 60 2.31 -8.73 14.92
C THR A 60 2.17 -7.52 15.83
N LEU A 61 2.90 -7.51 16.94
CA LEU A 61 2.91 -6.38 17.89
C LEU A 61 3.39 -5.09 17.23
N ARG A 62 4.45 -5.17 16.41
CA ARG A 62 4.95 -4.03 15.63
C ARG A 62 3.88 -3.50 14.67
N ASN A 63 3.14 -4.38 13.99
CA ASN A 63 2.04 -3.98 13.12
C ASN A 63 0.92 -3.27 13.92
N TYR A 64 0.54 -3.82 15.08
CA TYR A 64 -0.49 -3.22 15.93
C TYR A 64 -0.12 -1.82 16.41
N ALA A 65 1.12 -1.64 16.87
CA ALA A 65 1.63 -0.34 17.26
C ALA A 65 1.68 0.65 16.08
N TRP A 66 2.08 0.18 14.89
CA TRP A 66 2.13 1.02 13.69
C TRP A 66 0.76 1.53 13.26
N VAL A 67 -0.24 0.65 13.17
CA VAL A 67 -1.62 1.05 12.84
C VAL A 67 -2.20 1.98 13.91
N SER A 68 -1.96 1.69 15.19
CA SER A 68 -2.46 2.52 16.30
C SER A 68 -1.89 3.94 16.31
N ARG A 69 -0.64 4.12 15.85
CA ARG A 69 -0.07 5.46 15.62
C ARG A 69 -0.66 6.16 14.41
N ARG A 70 -1.01 5.43 13.36
CA ARG A 70 -1.60 5.99 12.13
C ARG A 70 -3.05 6.44 12.34
N PHE A 71 -3.76 5.82 13.29
CA PHE A 71 -5.15 6.14 13.63
C PHE A 71 -5.28 6.42 15.13
N GLU A 72 -5.20 7.70 15.48
CA GLU A 72 -5.52 8.17 16.83
C GLU A 72 -6.95 7.80 17.21
N LEU A 73 -7.25 7.75 18.52
CA LEU A 73 -8.51 7.23 19.06
C LEU A 73 -9.75 7.84 18.39
N HIS A 74 -9.73 9.14 18.10
CA HIS A 74 -10.85 9.87 17.50
C HIS A 74 -11.05 9.58 16.00
N ARG A 75 -10.04 9.05 15.31
CA ARG A 75 -10.11 8.67 13.87
C ARG A 75 -10.55 7.22 13.66
N ARG A 76 -10.62 6.43 14.73
CA ARG A 76 -11.01 5.01 14.63
C ARG A 76 -12.52 4.89 14.45
N ARG A 77 -12.95 4.24 13.37
CA ARG A 77 -14.37 4.04 13.06
C ARG A 77 -14.86 2.78 13.76
N PRO A 78 -15.79 2.85 14.74
CA PRO A 78 -16.24 1.68 15.49
C PRO A 78 -17.01 0.67 14.61
N ALA A 79 -17.57 1.12 13.49
CA ALA A 79 -18.20 0.24 12.50
C ALA A 79 -17.18 -0.56 11.66
N LEU A 80 -15.90 -0.20 11.68
CA LEU A 80 -14.84 -0.84 10.89
C LEU A 80 -13.85 -1.58 11.79
N SER A 81 -13.44 -2.77 11.33
CA SER A 81 -12.46 -3.57 12.07
C SER A 81 -11.06 -2.94 12.04
N PHE A 82 -10.21 -3.33 12.99
CA PHE A 82 -8.77 -3.03 13.00
C PHE A 82 -8.12 -3.34 11.64
N GLN A 83 -8.54 -4.44 10.99
CA GLN A 83 -7.99 -4.83 9.70
C GLN A 83 -8.31 -3.83 8.58
N HIS A 84 -9.49 -3.20 8.56
CA HIS A 84 -9.78 -2.12 7.60
C HIS A 84 -8.76 -0.99 7.73
N HIS A 85 -8.48 -0.58 8.97
CA HIS A 85 -7.49 0.46 9.25
C HIS A 85 -6.08 -0.01 8.86
N ALA A 86 -5.75 -1.29 9.11
CA ALA A 86 -4.45 -1.84 8.72
C ALA A 86 -4.20 -1.81 7.19
N GLU A 87 -5.21 -2.08 6.36
CA GLU A 87 -5.08 -1.97 4.89
C GLU A 87 -4.80 -0.53 4.44
N LEU A 88 -5.32 0.46 5.17
CA LEU A 88 -5.22 1.89 4.84
C LEU A 88 -4.02 2.57 5.51
N ALA A 89 -3.40 1.92 6.50
CA ALA A 89 -2.38 2.52 7.35
C ALA A 89 -1.15 3.02 6.58
N SER A 90 -0.88 2.54 5.36
CA SER A 90 0.22 3.04 4.52
C SER A 90 -0.14 4.30 3.73
N LEU A 91 -1.42 4.57 3.50
CA LEU A 91 -1.87 5.70 2.67
C LEU A 91 -1.68 7.06 3.36
N PRO A 92 -1.72 8.18 2.60
CA PRO A 92 -1.87 9.53 3.14
C PRO A 92 -3.17 9.69 3.95
N VAL A 93 -3.19 10.63 4.89
CA VAL A 93 -4.32 10.84 5.81
C VAL A 93 -5.62 11.12 5.06
N ASP A 94 -5.58 11.94 4.01
CA ASP A 94 -6.78 12.31 3.25
C ASP A 94 -7.39 11.11 2.50
N GLU A 95 -6.54 10.26 1.92
CA GLU A 95 -6.96 9.00 1.30
C GLU A 95 -7.52 8.03 2.34
N GLN A 96 -6.91 7.95 3.53
CA GLN A 96 -7.42 7.12 4.62
C GLN A 96 -8.86 7.50 4.98
N GLU A 97 -9.14 8.79 5.21
CA GLU A 97 -10.50 9.25 5.56
C GLU A 97 -11.48 8.95 4.44
N THR A 98 -11.10 9.21 3.18
CA THR A 98 -11.94 8.92 2.01
C THR A 98 -12.33 7.45 1.94
N TRP A 99 -11.36 6.55 2.15
CA TRP A 99 -11.61 5.11 2.13
C TRP A 99 -12.38 4.60 3.34
N LEU A 100 -12.14 5.17 4.53
CA LEU A 100 -12.90 4.84 5.74
C LEU A 100 -14.37 5.22 5.57
N ASP A 101 -14.67 6.44 5.13
CA ASP A 101 -16.04 6.92 4.90
C ASP A 101 -16.76 6.06 3.86
N ARG A 102 -16.06 5.70 2.77
CA ARG A 102 -16.60 4.83 1.72
C ARG A 102 -16.89 3.42 2.25
N ALA A 103 -15.97 2.84 3.01
CA ALA A 103 -16.13 1.51 3.59
C ALA A 103 -17.29 1.47 4.59
N GLU A 104 -17.43 2.48 5.44
CA GLU A 104 -18.52 2.57 6.42
C GLU A 104 -19.88 2.75 5.72
N ARG A 105 -19.98 3.70 4.78
CA ARG A 105 -21.21 3.97 4.02
C ARG A 105 -21.67 2.76 3.22
N MET A 106 -20.75 2.06 2.56
CA MET A 106 -21.06 0.92 1.71
C MET A 106 -21.06 -0.42 2.48
N LYS A 107 -20.83 -0.38 3.80
CA LYS A 107 -20.75 -1.55 4.69
C LYS A 107 -19.79 -2.62 4.13
N TRP A 108 -18.64 -2.17 3.66
CA TRP A 108 -17.65 -3.06 3.08
C TRP A 108 -17.00 -3.93 4.14
N ASN A 109 -16.66 -5.15 3.72
CA ASN A 109 -15.68 -5.95 4.43
C ASN A 109 -14.28 -5.62 3.88
N THR A 110 -13.24 -6.11 4.56
CA THR A 110 -11.85 -5.84 4.21
C THR A 110 -11.48 -6.30 2.79
N LYS A 111 -12.11 -7.38 2.28
CA LYS A 111 -11.87 -7.87 0.92
C LYS A 111 -12.43 -6.90 -0.13
N HIS A 112 -13.63 -6.37 0.08
CA HIS A 112 -14.22 -5.35 -0.78
C HIS A 112 -13.36 -4.08 -0.78
N LEU A 113 -12.93 -3.62 0.40
CA LEU A 113 -12.03 -2.48 0.51
C LEU A 113 -10.73 -2.68 -0.29
N ARG A 114 -10.05 -3.82 -0.11
CA ARG A 114 -8.79 -4.12 -0.82
C ARG A 114 -8.98 -4.16 -2.34
N ASN A 115 -10.09 -4.75 -2.80
CA ASN A 115 -10.40 -4.79 -4.23
C ASN A 115 -10.68 -3.40 -4.79
N ALA A 116 -11.40 -2.55 -4.05
CA ALA A 116 -11.70 -1.19 -4.47
C ALA A 116 -10.42 -0.32 -4.57
N ILE A 117 -9.53 -0.42 -3.58
CA ILE A 117 -8.22 0.28 -3.60
C ILE A 117 -7.40 -0.17 -4.81
N ARG A 118 -7.37 -1.48 -5.10
CA ARG A 118 -6.66 -2.00 -6.26
C ARG A 118 -7.24 -1.44 -7.57
N ALA A 119 -8.56 -1.48 -7.72
CA ALA A 119 -9.23 -0.97 -8.92
C ALA A 119 -9.00 0.53 -9.13
N GLU A 120 -9.00 1.35 -8.06
CA GLU A 120 -8.72 2.78 -8.18
C GLU A 120 -7.26 3.05 -8.59
N ARG A 121 -6.32 2.27 -8.06
CA ARG A 121 -4.90 2.35 -8.47
C ARG A 121 -4.68 1.89 -9.90
N GLU A 122 -5.39 0.86 -10.34
CA GLU A 122 -5.36 0.36 -11.72
C GLU A 122 -5.97 1.39 -12.68
N GLY A 123 -7.12 1.98 -12.35
CA GLY A 123 -7.74 3.06 -13.14
C GLY A 123 -6.87 4.32 -13.23
N LEU A 124 -6.28 4.76 -12.11
CA LEU A 124 -5.30 5.84 -12.11
C LEU A 124 -4.07 5.46 -12.95
N SER A 125 -3.61 4.21 -12.88
CA SER A 125 -2.47 3.76 -13.68
C SER A 125 -2.80 3.66 -15.17
N GLU A 126 -4.04 3.37 -15.57
CA GLU A 126 -4.46 3.40 -16.98
C GLU A 126 -4.57 4.85 -17.50
N GLU A 127 -5.13 5.77 -16.70
CA GLU A 127 -5.16 7.21 -17.03
C GLU A 127 -3.74 7.82 -17.07
N THR A 128 -2.84 7.37 -16.18
CA THR A 128 -1.43 7.83 -16.17
C THR A 128 -0.58 7.08 -17.21
N SER A 129 -0.92 5.83 -17.57
CA SER A 129 -0.24 5.03 -18.60
C SER A 129 -0.60 5.48 -20.03
N ALA A 130 -1.63 6.32 -20.20
CA ALA A 130 -1.75 7.13 -21.41
C ALA A 130 -0.53 8.07 -21.60
N VAL A 131 0.31 8.24 -20.56
CA VAL A 131 1.65 8.82 -20.62
C VAL A 131 2.69 7.69 -20.39
N ALA A 132 3.14 7.11 -21.50
CA ALA A 132 4.21 6.11 -21.69
C ALA A 132 4.93 5.56 -20.43
N THR A 133 4.63 4.31 -20.07
CA THR A 133 5.42 3.52 -19.10
C THR A 133 6.88 3.36 -19.52
N THR A 134 7.81 3.96 -18.77
CA THR A 134 9.27 3.86 -18.99
C THR A 134 9.76 2.44 -18.69
N ARG A 135 10.01 1.63 -19.74
CA ARG A 135 10.68 0.33 -19.60
C ARG A 135 12.20 0.55 -19.59
N ARG A 136 12.87 0.25 -18.48
CA ARG A 136 14.33 0.42 -18.34
C ARG A 136 15.07 -0.56 -19.26
N LEU A 137 15.84 -0.05 -20.22
CA LEU A 137 16.74 -0.83 -21.06
C LEU A 137 18.08 -1.01 -20.34
N ALA A 138 18.52 -2.24 -20.12
CA ALA A 138 19.87 -2.51 -19.63
C ALA A 138 20.89 -2.33 -20.77
N VAL A 139 21.85 -1.43 -20.58
CA VAL A 139 22.91 -1.13 -21.56
C VAL A 139 24.23 -1.66 -21.02
N PRO A 140 24.99 -2.46 -21.78
CA PRO A 140 26.34 -2.88 -21.39
C PRO A 140 27.28 -1.69 -21.16
N ASP A 141 28.15 -1.76 -20.16
CA ASP A 141 29.00 -0.64 -19.71
C ASP A 141 29.89 -0.07 -20.83
N ASN A 142 30.40 -0.93 -21.72
CA ASN A 142 31.22 -0.50 -22.85
C ASN A 142 30.48 0.41 -23.85
N ARG A 143 29.16 0.25 -23.99
CA ARG A 143 28.34 1.12 -24.83
C ARG A 143 28.04 2.44 -24.13
N LEU A 144 27.82 2.39 -22.82
CA LEU A 144 27.53 3.57 -22.00
C LEU A 144 28.73 4.52 -21.95
N GLU A 145 29.95 3.98 -21.79
CA GLU A 145 31.20 4.77 -21.89
C GLU A 145 31.38 5.41 -23.27
N TRP A 146 31.04 4.69 -24.33
CA TRP A 146 31.15 5.21 -25.69
C TRP A 146 30.15 6.33 -25.98
N TRP A 147 28.90 6.19 -25.52
CA TRP A 147 27.89 7.25 -25.65
C TRP A 147 28.24 8.48 -24.81
N HIS A 148 28.82 8.32 -23.62
CA HIS A 148 29.33 9.45 -22.85
C HIS A 148 30.41 10.24 -23.60
N LYS A 149 31.34 9.55 -24.28
CA LYS A 149 32.37 10.21 -25.11
C LYS A 149 31.75 10.96 -26.29
N ALA A 150 30.73 10.40 -26.93
CA ALA A 150 30.02 11.03 -28.03
C ALA A 150 29.27 12.29 -27.58
N ALA A 151 28.53 12.20 -26.46
CA ALA A 151 27.81 13.34 -25.87
C ALA A 151 28.76 14.47 -25.48
N ALA A 152 29.88 14.14 -24.84
CA ALA A 152 30.91 15.12 -24.47
C ALA A 152 31.52 15.83 -25.70
N HIS A 153 31.74 15.11 -26.80
CA HIS A 153 32.22 15.71 -28.06
C HIS A 153 31.16 16.62 -28.72
N ALA A 154 29.89 16.27 -28.56
CA ALA A 154 28.75 17.08 -29.00
C ALA A 154 28.43 18.26 -28.06
N GLY A 155 29.12 18.38 -26.92
CA GLY A 155 28.91 19.46 -25.95
C GLY A 155 27.59 19.38 -25.18
N THR A 156 27.00 18.19 -25.07
CA THR A 156 25.71 17.95 -24.42
C THR A 156 25.82 16.88 -23.33
N GLU A 157 24.87 16.88 -22.40
CA GLU A 157 24.77 15.82 -21.40
C GLU A 157 24.29 14.52 -22.05
N LEU A 158 24.73 13.36 -21.51
CA LEU A 158 24.42 12.04 -22.11
C LEU A 158 22.91 11.84 -22.35
N GLY A 159 22.08 12.22 -21.38
CA GLY A 159 20.63 12.06 -21.49
C GLY A 159 20.03 12.85 -22.65
N GLU A 160 20.44 14.10 -22.81
CA GLU A 160 19.99 14.99 -23.88
C GLU A 160 20.47 14.49 -25.26
N TRP A 161 21.73 14.07 -25.33
CA TRP A 161 22.30 13.49 -26.55
C TRP A 161 21.58 12.22 -27.00
N VAL A 162 21.29 11.30 -26.06
CA VAL A 162 20.58 10.04 -26.36
C VAL A 162 19.17 10.31 -26.88
N THR A 163 18.43 11.20 -26.23
CA THR A 163 17.07 11.56 -26.67
C THR A 163 17.09 12.16 -28.06
N ALA A 164 17.91 13.19 -28.29
CA ALA A 164 17.99 13.85 -29.60
C ALA A 164 18.42 12.90 -30.73
N THR A 165 19.34 11.97 -30.44
CA THR A 165 19.81 10.98 -31.41
C THR A 165 18.72 9.95 -31.74
N LEU A 166 17.99 9.47 -30.74
CA LEU A 166 16.88 8.53 -30.95
C LEU A 166 15.72 9.19 -31.70
N ASP A 167 15.41 10.45 -31.39
CA ASP A 167 14.36 11.21 -32.08
C ASP A 167 14.70 11.46 -33.56
N ALA A 168 15.96 11.81 -33.85
CA ALA A 168 16.43 11.98 -35.22
C ALA A 168 16.39 10.66 -36.01
N ALA A 169 16.84 9.56 -35.41
CA ALA A 169 16.78 8.24 -36.02
C ALA A 169 15.34 7.78 -36.26
N ALA A 170 14.44 7.98 -35.30
CA ALA A 170 13.03 7.67 -35.45
C ALA A 170 12.39 8.51 -36.57
N SER A 171 12.68 9.80 -36.62
CA SER A 171 12.17 10.71 -37.65
C SER A 171 12.60 10.27 -39.05
N GLN A 172 13.86 9.88 -39.21
CA GLN A 172 14.38 9.39 -40.49
C GLN A 172 13.66 8.11 -40.94
N VAL A 173 13.52 7.13 -40.03
CA VAL A 173 12.85 5.85 -40.34
C VAL A 173 11.38 6.06 -40.69
N LEU A 174 10.68 6.95 -39.98
CA LEU A 174 9.28 7.25 -40.25
C LEU A 174 9.09 8.00 -41.58
N GLN A 175 9.97 8.95 -41.91
CA GLN A 175 9.95 9.63 -43.21
C GLN A 175 10.24 8.67 -44.37
N GLU A 176 11.20 7.76 -44.21
CA GLU A 176 11.50 6.72 -45.20
C GLU A 176 10.31 5.76 -45.40
N ALA A 177 9.60 5.40 -44.32
CA ALA A 177 8.42 4.54 -44.39
C ALA A 177 7.21 5.23 -45.06
N GLU A 178 7.03 6.54 -44.84
CA GLU A 178 5.99 7.34 -45.51
C GLU A 178 6.27 7.50 -47.01
N LEU A 179 7.53 7.67 -47.41
CA LEU A 179 7.95 7.74 -48.82
C LEU A 179 7.85 6.40 -49.55
N GLN A 180 7.86 5.28 -48.82
CA GLN A 180 7.79 3.92 -49.37
C GLN A 180 6.37 3.35 -49.43
N SER A 181 5.35 4.03 -48.90
CA SER A 181 3.94 3.64 -49.07
C SER A 181 3.40 4.20 -50.39
N PRO A 182 3.25 3.39 -51.46
CA PRO A 182 2.62 3.85 -52.68
C PRO A 182 1.14 4.05 -52.40
N LEU A 183 0.57 5.14 -52.92
CA LEU A 183 -0.86 5.35 -53.04
C LEU A 183 -1.51 4.11 -53.69
N GLU A 184 -2.23 3.32 -52.90
CA GLU A 184 -3.35 2.51 -53.38
C GLU A 184 -4.66 3.25 -53.07
#